data_AF-A0A1G1L3A0-F1
#
_entry.id   AF-A0A1G1L3A0-F1
#
_cell.length_a   1.000
_cell.length_b   1.000
_cell.length_c   1.000
_cell.angle_alpha   90.00
_cell.angle_beta   90.00
_cell.angle_gamma   90.00
#
_symmetry.space_group_name_H-M   'P 1'
#
loop_
_entity.id
_entity.type
_entity.pdbx_description
1 polymer ?
#
loop_
_entity_poly.entity_id
_entity_poly.type
_entity_poly.pdbx_seq_one_letter_code
_entity_poly.pdbx_strand_id
1 'polypeptide(L)'
;MKAKYKTIAFMIILIAVPAVILVNAYSIRSGFLGLILFGQDFKSVRLQAVNMIAPPDNHISGYDGQFYAQIALDPLLMSNDTLKSVDYAPARARRIGLPFLAFILGVGKPAWILQVYALLNFVFWFLLLAMIYRCVGLRTSKDFLLAISVLWSTGTLTSLTRSLTDLPAAVLITGAVLFYGHRNFPMSFLGFAALCRETSVLSFPALIWPDKKQNIRFKQLATSCLILIGPLAAWLLYVYFRTDRPELVRAVDNLAFPLAGIIQKLMIVSGGLWDSVMRFNGSGFLMLLNELICPVSLLVQSAYFMVKRRWELPVWRAGIGFSVFIYFLGSHAWGQYPAYSRIFLPLTIFFNLLVRQHEYGRAYIYWYVLGNIGLFGLWIKMFLWNS
;
A
#
# COMPACT_ATOMS: atom_id res chain seq x y z
N MET A 1 -12.08 23.46 -25.88
CA MET A 1 -10.88 23.36 -25.00
C MET A 1 -9.93 22.30 -25.56
N LYS A 2 -8.76 22.67 -26.10
CA LYS A 2 -7.80 21.70 -26.70
C LYS A 2 -7.43 20.63 -25.66
N ALA A 3 -7.35 19.35 -26.06
CA ALA A 3 -7.14 18.21 -25.16
C ALA A 3 -5.99 18.39 -24.15
N LYS A 4 -4.94 19.12 -24.54
CA LYS A 4 -3.81 19.52 -23.68
C LYS A 4 -4.24 20.28 -22.41
N TYR A 5 -5.19 21.20 -22.50
CA TYR A 5 -5.67 21.98 -21.35
C TYR A 5 -6.43 21.11 -20.34
N LYS A 6 -7.21 20.13 -20.83
CA LYS A 6 -7.90 19.17 -19.95
C LYS A 6 -6.91 18.32 -19.15
N THR A 7 -5.87 17.81 -19.81
CA THR A 7 -4.82 17.04 -19.14
C THR A 7 -4.09 17.87 -18.08
N ILE A 8 -3.75 19.13 -18.38
CA ILE A 8 -3.11 20.03 -17.41
C ILE A 8 -4.05 20.29 -16.23
N ALA A 9 -5.33 20.60 -16.47
CA ALA A 9 -6.31 20.80 -15.41
C ALA A 9 -6.46 19.57 -14.51
N PHE A 10 -6.55 18.37 -15.11
CA PHE A 10 -6.60 17.12 -14.35
C PHE A 10 -5.34 16.89 -13.50
N MET A 11 -4.15 17.16 -14.03
CA MET A 11 -2.91 17.05 -13.27
C MET A 11 -2.88 17.99 -12.07
N ILE A 12 -3.27 19.26 -12.25
CA ILE A 12 -3.34 20.25 -11.18
C ILE A 12 -4.29 19.77 -10.09
N ILE A 13 -5.48 19.29 -10.47
CA ILE A 13 -6.47 18.79 -9.51
C ILE A 13 -5.89 17.59 -8.74
N LEU A 14 -5.32 16.60 -9.43
CA LEU A 14 -4.77 15.40 -8.80
C LEU A 14 -3.67 15.70 -7.77
N ILE A 15 -2.83 16.70 -8.05
CA ILE A 15 -1.71 17.11 -7.20
C ILE A 15 -2.17 17.93 -5.98
N ALA A 16 -3.35 18.55 -6.02
CA ALA A 16 -3.83 19.39 -4.93
C ALA A 16 -3.91 18.65 -3.58
N VAL A 17 -4.42 17.41 -3.57
CA VAL A 17 -4.54 16.61 -2.33
C VAL A 17 -3.18 16.28 -1.70
N PRO A 18 -2.22 15.65 -2.40
CA PRO A 18 -0.90 15.41 -1.81
C PRO A 18 -0.16 16.70 -1.45
N ALA A 19 -0.36 17.81 -2.19
CA ALA A 19 0.22 19.10 -1.82
C ALA A 19 -0.32 19.60 -0.47
N VAL A 20 -1.64 19.52 -0.24
CA VAL A 20 -2.25 19.87 1.06
C VAL A 20 -1.70 18.99 2.19
N ILE A 21 -1.52 17.68 1.94
CA ILE A 21 -0.92 16.78 2.95
C ILE A 21 0.51 17.21 3.29
N LEU A 22 1.33 17.54 2.29
CA LEU A 22 2.72 18.01 2.52
C LEU A 22 2.76 19.31 3.32
N VAL A 23 1.93 20.28 2.96
CA VAL A 23 1.86 21.57 3.65
C VAL A 23 1.44 21.36 5.11
N ASN A 24 0.41 20.55 5.37
CA ASN A 24 -0.09 20.30 6.72
C ASN A 24 0.91 19.50 7.58
N ALA A 25 1.76 18.68 6.96
CA ALA A 25 2.74 17.86 7.68
C ALA A 25 4.08 18.57 7.91
N TYR A 26 4.36 19.67 7.20
CA TYR A 26 5.61 20.41 7.32
C TYR A 26 5.61 21.29 8.58
N SER A 27 6.71 21.23 9.32
CA SER A 27 7.01 22.20 10.39
C SER A 27 8.43 22.74 10.25
N ILE A 28 8.64 24.00 10.66
CA ILE A 28 9.96 24.64 10.60
C ILE A 28 10.99 23.88 11.46
N ARG A 29 10.55 23.29 12.57
CA ARG A 29 11.43 22.60 13.53
C ARG A 29 11.78 21.18 13.10
N SER A 30 10.81 20.44 12.56
CA SER A 30 10.94 18.99 12.32
C SER A 30 10.85 18.62 10.84
N GLY A 31 10.75 19.58 9.91
CA GLY A 31 10.51 19.31 8.49
C GLY A 31 9.25 18.48 8.29
N PHE A 32 9.34 17.40 7.52
CA PHE A 32 8.22 16.53 7.13
C PHE A 32 7.97 15.33 8.06
N LEU A 33 8.60 15.29 9.25
CA LEU A 33 8.50 14.14 10.16
C LEU A 33 7.07 13.90 10.69
N GLY A 34 6.16 14.88 10.55
CA GLY A 34 4.73 14.68 10.83
C GLY A 34 4.10 13.56 10.00
N LEU A 35 4.63 13.26 8.81
CA LEU A 35 4.17 12.17 7.94
C LEU A 35 4.50 10.76 8.48
N ILE A 36 5.43 10.65 9.42
CA ILE A 36 5.84 9.36 10.01
C ILE A 36 4.91 8.96 11.16
N LEU A 37 4.32 9.96 11.83
CA LEU A 37 3.34 9.80 12.89
C LEU A 37 3.93 9.01 14.09
N PHE A 38 4.89 9.64 14.77
CA PHE A 38 5.53 9.10 15.97
C PHE A 38 4.57 9.11 17.17
N GLY A 39 4.56 8.01 17.93
CA GLY A 39 3.67 7.81 19.08
C GLY A 39 4.32 8.16 20.41
N GLN A 40 3.60 8.91 21.27
CA GLN A 40 4.02 9.22 22.63
C GLN A 40 4.36 7.97 23.46
N ASP A 41 3.58 6.90 23.30
CA ASP A 41 3.77 5.62 24.01
C ASP A 41 5.16 5.02 23.77
N PHE A 42 5.77 5.31 22.62
CA PHE A 42 7.07 4.76 22.21
C PHE A 42 8.25 5.69 22.53
N LYS A 43 8.02 6.88 23.11
CA LYS A 43 9.07 7.90 23.28
C LYS A 43 10.26 7.42 24.12
N SER A 44 10.02 6.63 25.15
CA SER A 44 11.05 6.09 26.06
C SER A 44 11.96 5.05 25.40
N VAL A 45 11.48 4.36 24.37
CA VAL A 45 12.22 3.29 23.68
C VAL A 45 12.81 3.73 22.33
N ARG A 46 12.57 4.98 21.91
CA ARG A 46 13.12 5.51 20.64
C ARG A 46 14.64 5.56 20.64
N LEU A 47 15.22 5.34 19.47
CA LEU A 47 16.65 5.58 19.25
C LEU A 47 17.04 7.02 19.63
N GLN A 48 18.21 7.17 20.26
CA GLN A 48 18.73 8.48 20.66
C GLN A 48 18.82 9.46 19.49
N ALA A 49 19.22 8.98 18.31
CA ALA A 49 19.26 9.76 17.08
C ALA A 49 17.89 10.37 16.69
N VAL A 50 16.80 9.65 16.92
CA VAL A 50 15.44 10.18 16.70
C VAL A 50 15.08 11.21 17.76
N ASN A 51 15.38 10.93 19.03
CA ASN A 51 15.10 11.84 20.14
C ASN A 51 15.82 13.20 19.99
N MET A 52 17.05 13.21 19.48
CA MET A 52 17.79 14.44 19.20
C MET A 52 17.13 15.31 18.12
N ILE A 53 16.45 14.70 17.14
CA ILE A 53 15.75 15.41 16.07
C ILE A 53 14.38 15.91 16.53
N ALA A 54 13.84 15.34 17.61
CA ALA A 54 12.58 15.72 18.25
C ALA A 54 11.40 15.79 17.26
N PRO A 55 10.99 14.64 16.67
CA PRO A 55 9.81 14.60 15.81
C PRO A 55 8.53 15.03 16.57
N PRO A 56 7.48 15.48 15.86
CA PRO A 56 6.21 15.84 16.49
C PRO A 56 5.58 14.64 17.19
N ASP A 57 5.19 14.84 18.46
CA ASP A 57 4.54 13.83 19.32
C ASP A 57 3.03 14.09 19.44
N ASN A 58 2.33 14.24 18.31
CA ASN A 58 0.92 14.63 18.28
C ASN A 58 -0.07 13.43 18.28
N HIS A 59 0.42 12.21 18.48
CA HIS A 59 -0.41 11.02 18.51
C HIS A 59 0.01 10.10 19.67
N ILE A 60 -0.96 9.48 20.34
CA ILE A 60 -0.72 8.64 21.52
C ILE A 60 0.09 7.40 21.11
N SER A 61 -0.46 6.55 20.25
CA SER A 61 0.18 5.28 19.87
C SER A 61 1.05 5.34 18.61
N GLY A 62 1.07 6.46 17.90
CA GLY A 62 1.76 6.56 16.60
C GLY A 62 1.21 5.61 15.53
N TYR A 63 2.05 5.27 14.54
CA TYR A 63 1.73 4.31 13.49
C TYR A 63 2.95 3.52 13.00
N ASP A 64 2.74 2.53 12.12
CA ASP A 64 3.80 1.64 11.63
C ASP A 64 5.03 2.36 11.04
N GLY A 65 4.82 3.54 10.43
CA GLY A 65 5.87 4.36 9.81
C GLY A 65 7.02 4.68 10.76
N GLN A 66 6.74 4.92 12.04
CA GLN A 66 7.75 5.27 13.05
C GLN A 66 8.80 4.17 13.24
N PHE A 67 8.39 2.91 13.10
CA PHE A 67 9.27 1.77 13.30
C PHE A 67 10.16 1.54 12.09
N TYR A 68 9.60 1.67 10.87
CA TYR A 68 10.38 1.61 9.64
C TYR A 68 11.38 2.77 9.55
N ALA A 69 11.00 3.95 10.03
CA ALA A 69 11.90 5.10 10.10
C ALA A 69 13.08 4.85 11.06
N GLN A 70 12.86 4.17 12.18
CA GLN A 70 13.93 3.74 13.09
C GLN A 70 14.83 2.67 12.47
N ILE A 71 14.25 1.68 11.78
CA ILE A 71 15.01 0.69 11.00
C ILE A 71 15.86 1.39 9.92
N ALA A 72 15.39 2.49 9.33
CA ALA A 72 16.14 3.21 8.31
C ALA A 72 17.46 3.80 8.85
N LEU A 73 17.56 4.07 10.16
CA LEU A 73 18.80 4.57 10.79
C LEU A 73 19.85 3.47 11.00
N ASP A 74 19.42 2.21 11.07
CA ASP A 74 20.26 1.03 11.22
C ASP A 74 19.64 -0.13 10.40
N PRO A 75 19.74 -0.06 9.06
CA PRO A 75 19.03 -0.99 8.18
C PRO A 75 19.58 -2.41 8.25
N LEU A 76 20.81 -2.59 8.74
CA LEU A 76 21.40 -3.90 8.98
C LEU A 76 21.04 -4.45 10.37
N LEU A 77 20.30 -3.72 11.19
CA LEU A 77 19.85 -4.13 12.53
C LEU A 77 21.04 -4.52 13.44
N MET A 78 22.17 -3.84 13.27
CA MET A 78 23.42 -4.16 13.98
C MET A 78 23.37 -3.72 15.44
N SER A 79 22.52 -2.76 15.80
CA SER A 79 22.33 -2.32 17.17
C SER A 79 21.17 -3.04 17.85
N ASN A 80 21.39 -3.48 19.08
CA ASN A 80 20.33 -4.04 19.93
C ASN A 80 19.30 -2.97 20.33
N ASP A 81 19.69 -1.71 20.34
CA ASP A 81 18.79 -0.58 20.64
C ASP A 81 17.77 -0.40 19.52
N THR A 82 18.15 -0.65 18.27
CA THR A 82 17.24 -0.65 17.12
C THR A 82 16.15 -1.70 17.31
N LEU A 83 16.53 -2.92 17.70
CA LEU A 83 15.59 -4.02 17.95
C LEU A 83 14.64 -3.73 19.12
N LYS A 84 15.12 -3.05 20.17
CA LYS A 84 14.28 -2.64 21.31
C LYS A 84 13.35 -1.48 20.98
N SER A 85 13.77 -0.59 20.08
CA SER A 85 13.00 0.59 19.66
C SER A 85 11.82 0.27 18.73
N VAL A 86 11.79 -0.96 18.23
CA VAL A 86 10.81 -1.43 17.26
C VAL A 86 9.87 -2.45 17.90
N ASP A 87 8.60 -2.10 17.99
CA ASP A 87 7.57 -3.05 18.40
C ASP A 87 7.50 -4.22 17.40
N TYR A 88 7.48 -5.44 17.94
CA TYR A 88 7.43 -6.67 17.17
C TYR A 88 8.46 -6.69 16.01
N ALA A 89 9.72 -6.37 16.36
CA ALA A 89 10.84 -6.23 15.43
C ALA A 89 10.97 -7.33 14.37
N PRO A 90 10.84 -8.64 14.67
CA PRO A 90 10.97 -9.70 13.67
C PRO A 90 9.96 -9.63 12.51
N ALA A 91 8.78 -9.02 12.72
CA ALA A 91 7.79 -8.86 11.66
C ALA A 91 7.99 -7.56 10.88
N ARG A 92 8.36 -6.46 11.55
CA ARG A 92 8.57 -5.17 10.89
C ARG A 92 9.87 -5.13 10.09
N ALA A 93 10.93 -5.75 10.60
CA ALA A 93 12.22 -5.85 9.95
C ALA A 93 12.19 -6.55 8.58
N ARG A 94 11.18 -7.39 8.33
CA ARG A 94 11.01 -8.09 7.03
C ARG A 94 10.85 -7.12 5.85
N ARG A 95 10.34 -5.92 6.12
CA ARG A 95 10.02 -4.90 5.11
C ARG A 95 11.12 -3.85 4.98
N ILE A 96 12.31 -4.31 4.59
CA ILE A 96 13.53 -3.50 4.56
C ILE A 96 13.63 -2.57 3.35
N GLY A 97 12.85 -2.79 2.28
CA GLY A 97 13.03 -2.11 1.00
C GLY A 97 13.04 -0.57 1.11
N LEU A 98 12.05 0.00 1.78
CA LEU A 98 11.96 1.45 1.99
C LEU A 98 12.98 1.99 3.01
N PRO A 99 13.12 1.39 4.21
CA PRO A 99 14.14 1.81 5.16
C PRO A 99 15.55 1.83 4.56
N PHE A 100 15.93 0.80 3.79
CA PHE A 100 17.23 0.71 3.13
C PHE A 100 17.42 1.79 2.06
N LEU A 101 16.38 2.07 1.27
CA LEU A 101 16.42 3.16 0.29
C LEU A 101 16.60 4.52 0.97
N ALA A 102 15.89 4.77 2.07
CA ALA A 102 16.04 5.99 2.85
C ALA A 102 17.44 6.13 3.47
N PHE A 103 18.03 5.03 3.94
CA PHE A 103 19.40 5.00 4.45
C PHE A 103 20.43 5.44 3.39
N ILE A 104 20.36 4.85 2.20
CA ILE A 104 21.28 5.18 1.09
C ILE A 104 21.13 6.65 0.70
N LEU A 105 19.90 7.11 0.50
CA LEU A 105 19.61 8.48 0.07
C LEU A 105 19.88 9.53 1.16
N GLY A 106 19.82 9.14 2.44
CA GLY A 106 20.18 10.00 3.56
C GLY A 106 21.69 10.14 3.80
N VAL A 107 22.51 9.37 3.07
CA VAL A 107 23.97 9.44 3.04
C VAL A 107 24.59 9.41 4.45
N GLY A 108 24.06 8.55 5.32
CA GLY A 108 24.54 8.34 6.69
C GLY A 108 24.16 9.42 7.71
N LYS A 109 23.43 10.49 7.32
CA LYS A 109 22.97 11.52 8.27
C LYS A 109 21.58 11.20 8.82
N PRO A 110 21.40 10.97 10.13
CA PRO A 110 20.10 10.58 10.70
C PRO A 110 18.94 11.51 10.33
N ALA A 111 19.16 12.83 10.37
CA ALA A 111 18.15 13.81 9.99
C ALA A 111 17.71 13.65 8.53
N TRP A 112 18.65 13.44 7.61
CA TRP A 112 18.33 13.28 6.19
C TRP A 112 17.63 11.96 5.92
N ILE A 113 18.08 10.87 6.56
CA ILE A 113 17.44 9.55 6.46
C ILE A 113 15.96 9.64 6.84
N LEU A 114 15.64 10.28 7.98
CA LEU A 114 14.24 10.40 8.42
C LEU A 114 13.40 11.30 7.50
N GLN A 115 13.95 12.41 6.99
CA GLN A 115 13.24 13.27 6.03
C GLN A 115 13.00 12.56 4.70
N VAL A 116 14.01 11.85 4.19
CA VAL A 116 13.85 11.05 2.97
C VAL A 116 12.79 9.97 3.19
N TYR A 117 12.85 9.23 4.30
CA TYR A 117 11.87 8.21 4.61
C TYR A 117 10.44 8.78 4.63
N ALA A 118 10.23 9.94 5.26
CA ALA A 118 8.95 10.64 5.28
C ALA A 118 8.43 10.98 3.86
N LEU A 119 9.33 11.37 2.95
CA LEU A 119 8.98 11.83 1.61
C LEU A 119 8.92 10.72 0.54
N LEU A 120 9.46 9.53 0.80
CA LEU A 120 9.51 8.45 -0.20
C LEU A 120 8.12 8.09 -0.74
N ASN A 121 7.09 8.08 0.10
CA ASN A 121 5.72 7.79 -0.35
C ASN A 121 5.22 8.81 -1.39
N PHE A 122 5.62 10.07 -1.30
CA PHE A 122 5.29 11.09 -2.29
C PHE A 122 6.02 10.85 -3.61
N VAL A 123 7.28 10.44 -3.56
CA VAL A 123 8.03 10.04 -4.77
C VAL A 123 7.30 8.90 -5.47
N PHE A 124 6.92 7.84 -4.74
CA PHE A 124 6.16 6.72 -5.29
C PHE A 124 4.77 7.12 -5.79
N TRP A 125 4.10 8.08 -5.16
CA TRP A 125 2.85 8.64 -5.65
C TRP A 125 3.02 9.35 -7.00
N PHE A 126 4.06 10.17 -7.16
CA PHE A 126 4.37 10.81 -8.45
C PHE A 126 4.76 9.79 -9.53
N LEU A 127 5.50 8.74 -9.15
CA LEU A 127 5.78 7.62 -10.06
C LEU A 127 4.49 6.92 -10.52
N LEU A 128 3.54 6.69 -9.60
CA LEU A 128 2.24 6.11 -9.94
C LEU A 128 1.44 7.02 -10.89
N LEU A 129 1.42 8.32 -10.61
CA LEU A 129 0.78 9.31 -11.49
C LEU A 129 1.42 9.31 -12.89
N ALA A 130 2.76 9.27 -12.96
CA ALA A 130 3.49 9.20 -14.22
C ALA A 130 3.20 7.91 -14.99
N MET A 131 3.12 6.77 -14.29
CA MET A 131 2.72 5.48 -14.86
C MET A 131 1.28 5.51 -15.40
N ILE A 132 0.33 6.03 -14.62
CA ILE A 132 -1.06 6.20 -15.08
C ILE A 132 -1.08 7.09 -16.32
N TYR A 133 -0.43 8.26 -16.27
CA TYR A 133 -0.34 9.18 -17.41
C TYR A 133 0.26 8.52 -18.66
N ARG A 134 1.36 7.77 -18.51
CA ARG A 134 1.98 7.01 -19.60
C ARG A 134 1.01 6.01 -20.24
N CYS A 135 0.18 5.35 -19.43
CA CYS A 135 -0.74 4.29 -19.87
C CYS A 135 -2.06 4.81 -20.43
N VAL A 136 -2.59 5.91 -19.87
CA VAL A 136 -3.97 6.35 -20.13
C VAL A 136 -4.05 7.77 -20.70
N GLY A 137 -3.02 8.59 -20.55
CA GLY A 137 -2.91 9.93 -21.12
C GLY A 137 -3.72 11.02 -20.43
N LEU A 138 -4.63 10.69 -19.50
CA LEU A 138 -5.51 11.61 -18.78
C LEU A 138 -6.24 12.60 -19.72
N ARG A 139 -6.89 12.07 -20.76
CA ARG A 139 -7.56 12.89 -21.79
C ARG A 139 -9.07 12.90 -21.64
N THR A 140 -9.63 11.85 -21.06
CA THR A 140 -11.07 11.65 -20.88
C THR A 140 -11.46 11.66 -19.41
N SER A 141 -12.74 11.87 -19.12
CA SER A 141 -13.25 11.78 -17.74
C SER A 141 -13.09 10.38 -17.16
N LYS A 142 -13.15 9.31 -17.98
CA LYS A 142 -12.86 7.94 -17.52
C LYS A 142 -11.42 7.79 -17.04
N ASP A 143 -10.46 8.42 -17.73
CA ASP A 143 -9.05 8.39 -17.34
C ASP A 143 -8.83 9.10 -16.01
N PHE A 144 -9.51 10.23 -15.83
CA PHE A 144 -9.46 11.02 -14.60
C PHE A 144 -10.10 10.28 -13.42
N LEU A 145 -11.25 9.63 -13.64
CA LEU A 145 -11.92 8.79 -12.65
C LEU A 145 -11.02 7.62 -12.21
N LEU A 146 -10.39 6.92 -13.15
CA LEU A 146 -9.37 5.91 -12.83
C LEU A 146 -8.25 6.48 -11.96
N ALA A 147 -7.73 7.66 -12.33
CA ALA A 147 -6.62 8.28 -11.60
C ALA A 147 -7.03 8.66 -10.17
N ILE A 148 -8.21 9.25 -9.98
CA ILE A 148 -8.76 9.56 -8.66
C ILE A 148 -8.94 8.28 -7.83
N SER A 149 -9.56 7.24 -8.38
CA SER A 149 -9.81 5.98 -7.69
C SER A 149 -8.55 5.28 -7.21
N VAL A 150 -7.40 5.53 -7.86
CA VAL A 150 -6.13 4.95 -7.47
C VAL A 150 -5.35 5.89 -6.55
N LEU A 151 -5.12 7.12 -6.99
CA LEU A 151 -4.24 8.08 -6.34
C LEU A 151 -4.83 8.67 -5.06
N TRP A 152 -6.17 8.73 -4.95
CA TRP A 152 -6.89 9.24 -3.78
C TRP A 152 -7.68 8.15 -3.06
N SER A 153 -7.40 6.89 -3.36
CA SER A 153 -7.91 5.79 -2.53
C SER A 153 -7.41 5.94 -1.10
N THR A 154 -8.20 5.44 -0.16
CA THR A 154 -7.87 5.41 1.27
C THR A 154 -6.52 4.73 1.49
N GLY A 155 -6.22 3.64 0.79
CA GLY A 155 -4.93 2.96 0.91
C GLY A 155 -3.75 3.86 0.51
N THR A 156 -3.90 4.62 -0.59
CA THR A 156 -2.85 5.53 -1.07
C THR A 156 -2.67 6.70 -0.12
N LEU A 157 -3.76 7.36 0.27
CA LEU A 157 -3.72 8.51 1.18
C LEU A 157 -3.22 8.12 2.58
N THR A 158 -3.55 6.90 3.04
CA THR A 158 -3.03 6.34 4.29
C THR A 158 -1.52 6.12 4.20
N SER A 159 -1.03 5.67 3.04
CA SER A 159 0.41 5.47 2.84
C SER A 159 1.18 6.79 2.82
N LEU A 160 0.61 7.83 2.20
CA LEU A 160 1.18 9.19 2.22
C LEU A 160 1.23 9.79 3.63
N THR A 161 0.13 9.73 4.37
CA THR A 161 0.01 10.39 5.69
C THR A 161 0.72 9.67 6.83
N ARG A 162 1.14 8.41 6.61
CA ARG A 162 1.73 7.55 7.65
C ARG A 162 3.05 6.89 7.23
N SER A 163 3.63 7.30 6.10
CA SER A 163 4.92 6.83 5.57
C SER A 163 5.05 5.29 5.53
N LEU A 164 4.10 4.63 4.86
CA LEU A 164 3.98 3.17 4.83
C LEU A 164 4.67 2.53 3.62
N THR A 165 4.91 1.22 3.67
CA THR A 165 5.59 0.49 2.58
C THR A 165 4.64 -0.02 1.49
N ASP A 166 3.34 0.15 1.70
CA ASP A 166 2.28 -0.49 0.91
C ASP A 166 2.10 0.13 -0.49
N LEU A 167 2.04 1.47 -0.56
CA LEU A 167 2.01 2.20 -1.83
C LEU A 167 3.27 1.93 -2.67
N PRO A 168 4.50 2.06 -2.15
CA PRO A 168 5.70 1.69 -2.88
C PRO A 168 5.67 0.28 -3.45
N ALA A 169 5.25 -0.71 -2.65
CA ALA A 169 5.10 -2.09 -3.11
C ALA A 169 4.11 -2.17 -4.30
N ALA A 170 2.95 -1.52 -4.19
CA ALA A 170 1.95 -1.49 -5.25
C ALA A 170 2.44 -0.79 -6.54
N VAL A 171 3.23 0.28 -6.40
CA VAL A 171 3.82 1.01 -7.54
C VAL A 171 4.90 0.17 -8.23
N LEU A 172 5.73 -0.54 -7.46
CA LEU A 172 6.74 -1.45 -8.00
C LEU A 172 6.10 -2.65 -8.72
N ILE A 173 5.04 -3.23 -8.16
CA ILE A 173 4.20 -4.25 -8.83
C ILE A 173 3.62 -3.70 -10.14
N THR A 174 3.11 -2.48 -10.12
CA THR A 174 2.59 -1.80 -11.34
C THR A 174 3.71 -1.62 -12.36
N GLY A 175 4.89 -1.17 -11.95
CA GLY A 175 6.08 -1.08 -12.78
C GLY A 175 6.46 -2.42 -13.41
N ALA A 176 6.44 -3.51 -12.65
CA ALA A 176 6.70 -4.86 -13.17
C ALA A 176 5.74 -5.22 -14.31
N VAL A 177 4.46 -4.87 -14.20
CA VAL A 177 3.46 -5.09 -15.24
C VAL A 177 3.70 -4.19 -16.46
N LEU A 178 4.12 -2.94 -16.27
CA LEU A 178 4.40 -2.00 -17.38
C LEU A 178 5.63 -2.38 -18.19
N PHE A 179 6.64 -2.94 -17.53
CA PHE A 179 7.85 -3.43 -18.18
C PHE A 179 7.73 -4.90 -18.59
N TYR A 180 6.53 -5.49 -18.58
CA TYR A 180 6.31 -6.85 -19.07
C TYR A 180 6.88 -7.02 -20.49
N GLY A 181 7.61 -8.11 -20.72
CA GLY A 181 8.35 -8.36 -21.97
C GLY A 181 9.81 -7.89 -21.96
N HIS A 182 10.23 -7.04 -21.02
CA HIS A 182 11.65 -6.78 -20.78
C HIS A 182 12.28 -7.91 -19.95
N ARG A 183 13.50 -8.31 -20.30
CA ARG A 183 14.16 -9.55 -19.82
C ARG A 183 14.10 -9.75 -18.30
N ASN A 184 14.79 -8.92 -17.52
CA ASN A 184 14.92 -9.08 -16.06
C ASN A 184 14.29 -7.94 -15.24
N PHE A 185 13.87 -6.85 -15.90
CA PHE A 185 13.33 -5.67 -15.21
C PHE A 185 12.09 -6.00 -14.38
N PRO A 186 11.06 -6.69 -14.91
CA PRO A 186 9.86 -7.00 -14.13
C PRO A 186 10.12 -7.81 -12.86
N MET A 187 11.02 -8.79 -12.93
CA MET A 187 11.40 -9.60 -11.77
C MET A 187 12.15 -8.77 -10.73
N SER A 188 12.97 -7.81 -11.17
CA SER A 188 13.70 -6.90 -10.27
C SER A 188 12.73 -5.96 -9.54
N PHE A 189 11.75 -5.41 -10.26
CA PHE A 189 10.67 -4.61 -9.67
C PHE A 189 9.86 -5.42 -8.66
N LEU A 190 9.50 -6.66 -8.99
CA LEU A 190 8.71 -7.52 -8.12
C LEU A 190 9.51 -8.01 -6.91
N GLY A 191 10.81 -8.30 -7.07
CA GLY A 191 11.73 -8.62 -5.98
C GLY A 191 11.89 -7.46 -5.00
N PHE A 192 12.07 -6.23 -5.51
CA PHE A 192 12.12 -5.05 -4.66
C PHE A 192 10.76 -4.74 -4.00
N ALA A 193 9.64 -4.99 -4.71
CA ALA A 193 8.30 -4.91 -4.12
C ALA A 193 8.13 -5.90 -2.96
N ALA A 194 8.66 -7.11 -3.10
CA ALA A 194 8.63 -8.14 -2.07
C ALA A 194 9.39 -7.73 -0.79
N LEU A 195 10.49 -6.97 -0.94
CA LEU A 195 11.23 -6.37 0.19
C LEU A 195 10.48 -5.19 0.84
N CYS A 196 9.55 -4.54 0.13
CA CYS A 196 8.66 -3.53 0.72
C CYS A 196 7.46 -4.19 1.41
N ARG A 197 6.96 -5.28 0.83
CA ARG A 197 5.82 -6.04 1.30
C ARG A 197 5.82 -7.44 0.70
N GLU A 198 5.83 -8.46 1.55
CA GLU A 198 6.01 -9.86 1.17
C GLU A 198 4.87 -10.38 0.28
N THR A 199 3.64 -9.90 0.51
CA THR A 199 2.46 -10.24 -0.31
C THR A 199 2.57 -9.80 -1.76
N SER A 200 3.57 -8.98 -2.13
CA SER A 200 3.83 -8.61 -3.53
C SER A 200 4.13 -9.82 -4.42
N VAL A 201 4.63 -10.92 -3.84
CA VAL A 201 4.87 -12.19 -4.54
C VAL A 201 3.59 -12.74 -5.19
N LEU A 202 2.40 -12.36 -4.71
CA LEU A 202 1.12 -12.76 -5.30
C LEU A 202 0.95 -12.28 -6.76
N SER A 203 1.67 -11.25 -7.20
CA SER A 203 1.66 -10.80 -8.60
C SER A 203 2.63 -11.55 -9.52
N PHE A 204 3.35 -12.56 -9.01
CA PHE A 204 4.24 -13.41 -9.81
C PHE A 204 3.60 -14.03 -11.07
N PRO A 205 2.32 -14.47 -11.06
CA PRO A 205 1.68 -14.99 -12.27
C PRO A 205 1.67 -14.00 -13.43
N ALA A 206 1.75 -12.69 -13.17
CA ALA A 206 1.84 -11.66 -14.20
C ALA A 206 3.00 -11.86 -15.17
N LEU A 207 4.08 -12.48 -14.71
CA LEU A 207 5.35 -12.51 -15.43
C LEU A 207 5.68 -13.89 -16.01
N ILE A 208 5.12 -14.97 -15.46
CA ILE A 208 5.48 -16.35 -15.82
C ILE A 208 4.36 -17.13 -16.48
N TRP A 209 3.11 -16.67 -16.38
CA TRP A 209 2.03 -17.36 -17.07
C TRP A 209 2.35 -17.40 -18.58
N PRO A 210 2.48 -18.59 -19.20
CA PRO A 210 2.98 -18.68 -20.56
C PRO A 210 2.04 -17.94 -21.51
N ASP A 211 2.59 -17.00 -22.26
CA ASP A 211 1.96 -16.61 -23.51
C ASP A 211 2.00 -17.81 -24.45
N LYS A 212 0.93 -18.03 -25.23
CA LYS A 212 0.76 -19.18 -26.15
C LYS A 212 1.93 -19.43 -27.12
N LYS A 213 2.88 -18.48 -27.21
CA LYS A 213 4.05 -18.50 -28.10
C LYS A 213 5.39 -18.72 -27.39
N GLN A 214 5.45 -18.73 -26.05
CA GLN A 214 6.72 -18.85 -25.32
C GLN A 214 6.82 -20.17 -24.58
N ASN A 215 7.69 -21.05 -25.08
CA ASN A 215 8.15 -22.22 -24.35
C ASN A 215 9.13 -21.71 -23.28
N ILE A 216 8.62 -21.37 -22.09
CA ILE A 216 9.44 -20.87 -20.98
C ILE A 216 10.41 -21.98 -20.59
N ARG A 217 11.69 -21.77 -20.85
CA ARG A 217 12.73 -22.74 -20.52
C ARG A 217 12.88 -22.77 -19.00
N PHE A 218 13.03 -23.96 -18.41
CA PHE A 218 13.23 -24.15 -16.96
C PHE A 218 14.30 -23.20 -16.37
N LYS A 219 15.39 -22.95 -17.10
CA LYS A 219 16.44 -21.98 -16.70
C LYS A 219 15.91 -20.55 -16.51
N GLN A 220 15.00 -20.09 -17.38
CA GLN A 220 14.40 -18.75 -17.29
C GLN A 220 13.46 -18.65 -16.10
N LEU A 221 12.67 -19.70 -15.85
CA LEU A 221 11.82 -19.80 -14.66
C LEU A 221 12.66 -19.77 -13.37
N ALA A 222 13.70 -20.62 -13.29
CA ALA A 222 14.59 -20.68 -12.14
C ALA A 222 15.28 -19.33 -11.89
N THR A 223 15.80 -18.67 -12.93
CA THR A 223 16.41 -17.34 -12.83
C THR A 223 15.40 -16.29 -12.34
N SER A 224 14.17 -16.36 -12.84
CA SER A 224 13.09 -15.44 -12.44
C SER A 224 12.67 -15.63 -10.99
N CYS A 225 12.50 -16.87 -10.56
CA CYS A 225 12.27 -17.22 -9.15
C CYS A 225 13.41 -16.71 -8.28
N LEU A 226 14.66 -16.89 -8.71
CA LEU A 226 15.83 -16.46 -7.95
C LEU A 226 15.90 -14.94 -7.81
N ILE A 227 15.62 -14.17 -8.87
CA ILE A 227 15.61 -12.69 -8.81
C ILE A 227 14.48 -12.19 -7.89
N LEU A 228 13.30 -12.79 -7.95
CA LEU A 228 12.16 -12.41 -7.11
C LEU A 228 12.35 -12.80 -5.65
N ILE A 229 12.57 -14.10 -5.42
CA ILE A 229 12.49 -14.72 -4.09
C ILE A 229 13.84 -14.66 -3.39
N GLY A 230 14.96 -14.71 -4.12
CA GLY A 230 16.31 -14.75 -3.56
C GLY A 230 16.60 -13.62 -2.58
N PRO A 231 16.43 -12.33 -2.97
CA PRO A 231 16.67 -11.21 -2.06
C PRO A 231 15.77 -11.24 -0.82
N LEU A 232 14.48 -11.56 -0.99
CA LEU A 232 13.54 -11.66 0.13
C LEU A 232 13.92 -12.81 1.07
N ALA A 233 14.21 -14.00 0.53
CA ALA A 233 14.56 -15.17 1.33
C ALA A 233 15.87 -14.96 2.10
N ALA A 234 16.90 -14.40 1.44
CA ALA A 234 18.15 -14.06 2.09
C ALA A 234 17.94 -13.06 3.23
N TRP A 235 17.11 -12.04 3.01
CA TRP A 235 16.79 -11.05 4.04
C TRP A 235 15.98 -11.63 5.20
N LEU A 236 14.96 -12.43 4.92
CA LEU A 236 14.16 -13.09 5.96
C LEU A 236 15.00 -14.04 6.80
N LEU A 237 15.92 -14.78 6.17
CA LEU A 237 16.87 -15.64 6.86
C LEU A 237 17.82 -14.82 7.74
N TYR A 238 18.31 -13.68 7.25
CA TYR A 238 19.11 -12.76 8.04
C TYR A 238 18.35 -12.24 9.27
N VAL A 239 17.11 -11.76 9.09
CA VAL A 239 16.27 -11.29 10.21
C VAL A 239 15.98 -12.41 11.21
N TYR A 240 15.76 -13.64 10.73
CA TYR A 240 15.58 -14.82 11.58
C TYR A 240 16.76 -15.03 12.50
N PHE A 241 17.98 -15.08 11.96
CA PHE A 241 19.19 -15.25 12.76
C PHE A 241 19.54 -14.03 13.61
N ARG A 242 19.12 -12.83 13.19
CA ARG A 242 19.48 -11.60 13.90
C ARG A 242 18.63 -11.32 15.13
N THR A 243 17.38 -11.78 15.14
CA THR A 243 16.41 -11.40 16.18
C THR A 243 16.27 -12.41 17.31
N ASP A 244 16.97 -13.55 17.26
CA ASP A 244 16.98 -14.63 18.28
C ASP A 244 15.57 -15.06 18.77
N ARG A 245 14.53 -14.80 17.98
CA ARG A 245 13.13 -15.04 18.35
C ARG A 245 12.45 -15.95 17.32
N PRO A 246 12.03 -17.17 17.70
CA PRO A 246 11.27 -18.07 16.83
C PRO A 246 9.83 -17.60 16.54
N GLU A 247 9.44 -16.40 16.98
CA GLU A 247 8.14 -15.77 16.69
C GLU A 247 7.90 -15.48 15.20
N LEU A 248 8.84 -15.83 14.31
CA LEU A 248 8.62 -15.82 12.86
C LEU A 248 7.36 -16.58 12.42
N VAL A 249 6.91 -17.55 13.24
CA VAL A 249 5.74 -18.42 13.03
C VAL A 249 4.38 -17.71 13.15
N ARG A 250 4.26 -16.56 13.84
CA ARG A 250 2.97 -15.85 13.97
C ARG A 250 2.47 -15.16 12.69
N ALA A 251 3.22 -15.22 11.58
CA ALA A 251 2.70 -14.82 10.28
C ALA A 251 1.48 -15.67 9.85
N VAL A 252 1.36 -16.89 10.41
CA VAL A 252 0.22 -17.79 10.22
C VAL A 252 -1.05 -17.28 10.91
N ASP A 253 -0.95 -16.43 11.96
CA ASP A 253 -2.11 -15.89 12.69
C ASP A 253 -2.92 -14.87 11.88
N ASN A 254 -2.34 -14.37 10.78
CA ASN A 254 -3.02 -13.48 9.84
C ASN A 254 -3.76 -14.21 8.73
N LEU A 255 -3.64 -15.54 8.64
CA LEU A 255 -4.43 -16.37 7.74
C LEU A 255 -5.53 -17.08 8.52
N ALA A 256 -6.70 -17.20 7.91
CA ALA A 256 -7.83 -17.90 8.49
C ALA A 256 -8.51 -18.78 7.44
N PHE A 257 -9.47 -19.58 7.90
CA PHE A 257 -10.38 -20.26 6.98
C PHE A 257 -11.02 -19.26 6.02
N PRO A 258 -11.26 -19.65 4.75
CA PRO A 258 -11.85 -18.78 3.75
C PRO A 258 -13.09 -18.06 4.29
N LEU A 259 -13.18 -16.75 4.05
CA LEU A 259 -14.27 -15.86 4.46
C LEU A 259 -14.39 -15.60 5.97
N ALA A 260 -13.70 -16.35 6.85
CA ALA A 260 -13.87 -16.22 8.29
C ALA A 260 -13.59 -14.79 8.81
N GLY A 261 -12.48 -14.17 8.36
CA GLY A 261 -12.14 -12.80 8.75
C GLY A 261 -13.13 -11.75 8.25
N ILE A 262 -13.66 -11.92 7.03
CA ILE A 262 -14.68 -11.02 6.46
C ILE A 262 -15.98 -11.14 7.25
N ILE A 263 -16.44 -12.37 7.50
CA ILE A 263 -17.66 -12.64 8.24
C ILE A 263 -17.54 -12.03 9.65
N GLN A 264 -16.44 -12.26 10.36
CA GLN A 264 -16.22 -11.68 11.68
C GLN A 264 -16.23 -10.15 11.64
N LYS A 265 -15.60 -9.53 10.63
CA LYS A 265 -15.60 -8.08 10.44
C LYS A 265 -17.02 -7.55 10.24
N LEU A 266 -17.81 -8.19 9.39
CA LEU A 266 -19.21 -7.81 9.14
C LEU A 266 -20.06 -7.92 10.40
N MET A 267 -19.89 -8.96 11.21
CA MET A 267 -20.60 -9.12 12.50
C MET A 267 -20.26 -8.00 13.50
N ILE A 268 -18.97 -7.66 13.63
CA ILE A 268 -18.53 -6.61 14.55
C ILE A 268 -19.07 -5.24 14.13
N VAL A 269 -18.99 -4.93 12.83
CA VAL A 269 -19.42 -3.63 12.31
C VAL A 269 -20.95 -3.49 12.33
N SER A 270 -21.69 -4.56 12.03
CA SER A 270 -23.17 -4.52 12.07
C SER A 270 -23.70 -4.29 13.49
N GLY A 271 -23.11 -4.95 14.51
CA GLY A 271 -23.45 -4.69 15.91
C GLY A 271 -23.14 -3.24 16.31
N GLY A 272 -21.96 -2.73 15.97
CA GLY A 272 -21.59 -1.34 16.27
C GLY A 272 -22.44 -0.29 15.55
N LEU A 273 -22.91 -0.56 14.33
CA LEU A 273 -23.82 0.31 13.59
C LEU A 273 -25.18 0.40 14.28
N TRP A 274 -25.72 -0.74 14.71
CA TRP A 274 -26.98 -0.78 15.47
C TRP A 274 -26.89 0.07 16.74
N ASP A 275 -25.82 -0.10 17.51
CA ASP A 275 -25.59 0.68 18.73
C ASP A 275 -25.43 2.18 18.44
N SER A 276 -24.75 2.55 17.35
CA SER A 276 -24.52 3.95 16.98
C SER A 276 -25.80 4.66 16.52
N VAL A 277 -26.67 3.94 15.81
CA VAL A 277 -28.00 4.44 15.41
C VAL A 277 -28.86 4.66 16.66
N MET A 278 -28.89 3.70 17.58
CA MET A 278 -29.65 3.82 18.83
C MET A 278 -29.17 4.96 19.73
N ARG A 279 -27.88 5.31 19.67
CA ARG A 279 -27.27 6.37 20.49
C ARG A 279 -27.16 7.73 19.79
N PHE A 280 -27.74 7.90 18.60
CA PHE A 280 -27.66 9.14 17.79
C PHE A 280 -26.23 9.68 17.58
N ASN A 281 -25.22 8.81 17.49
CA ASN A 281 -23.84 9.23 17.29
C ASN A 281 -23.49 9.32 15.79
N GLY A 282 -23.78 10.47 15.18
CA GLY A 282 -23.55 10.69 13.74
C GLY A 282 -22.09 10.55 13.29
N SER A 283 -21.12 10.93 14.15
CA SER A 283 -19.69 10.82 13.83
C SER A 283 -19.20 9.37 13.82
N GLY A 284 -19.65 8.56 14.79
CA GLY A 284 -19.39 7.13 14.83
C GLY A 284 -20.03 6.38 13.67
N PHE A 285 -21.24 6.80 13.28
CA PHE A 285 -21.98 6.19 12.18
C PHE A 285 -21.23 6.26 10.84
N LEU A 286 -20.71 7.43 10.45
CA LEU A 286 -19.97 7.57 9.17
C LEU A 286 -18.68 6.74 9.15
N MET A 287 -17.99 6.61 10.28
CA MET A 287 -16.79 5.76 10.38
C MET A 287 -17.15 4.29 10.21
N LEU A 288 -18.17 3.81 10.92
CA LEU A 288 -18.64 2.43 10.85
C LEU A 288 -19.24 2.09 9.48
N LEU A 289 -19.90 3.05 8.83
CA LEU A 289 -20.39 2.88 7.46
C LEU A 289 -19.22 2.64 6.49
N ASN A 290 -18.11 3.38 6.62
CA ASN A 290 -16.91 3.12 5.83
C ASN A 290 -16.27 1.75 6.16
N GLU A 291 -16.29 1.32 7.42
CA GLU A 291 -15.86 -0.02 7.82
C GLU A 291 -16.72 -1.14 7.22
N LEU A 292 -17.94 -0.85 6.77
CA LEU A 292 -18.84 -1.78 6.08
C LEU A 292 -18.69 -1.73 4.56
N ILE A 293 -18.67 -0.53 3.97
CA ILE A 293 -18.67 -0.34 2.50
C ILE A 293 -17.30 -0.65 1.90
N CYS A 294 -16.21 -0.40 2.63
CA CYS A 294 -14.85 -0.65 2.14
C CYS A 294 -14.58 -2.13 1.82
N PRO A 295 -14.86 -3.10 2.72
CA PRO A 295 -14.76 -4.53 2.41
C PRO A 295 -15.63 -4.94 1.22
N VAL A 296 -16.87 -4.45 1.15
CA VAL A 296 -17.79 -4.73 0.04
C VAL A 296 -17.19 -4.26 -1.29
N SER A 297 -16.62 -3.06 -1.32
CA SER A 297 -15.96 -2.54 -2.52
C SER A 297 -14.81 -3.42 -2.97
N LEU A 298 -13.95 -3.86 -2.04
CA LEU A 298 -12.85 -4.78 -2.33
C LEU A 298 -13.34 -6.16 -2.80
N LEU A 299 -14.45 -6.66 -2.26
CA LEU A 299 -15.08 -7.89 -2.72
C LEU A 299 -15.63 -7.76 -4.14
N VAL A 300 -16.22 -6.61 -4.49
CA VAL A 300 -16.64 -6.31 -5.87
C VAL A 300 -15.44 -6.29 -6.81
N GLN A 301 -14.32 -5.68 -6.39
CA GLN A 301 -13.07 -5.71 -7.16
C GLN A 301 -12.58 -7.15 -7.36
N SER A 302 -12.58 -7.96 -6.30
CA SER A 302 -12.19 -9.38 -6.39
C SER A 302 -13.12 -10.16 -7.33
N ALA A 303 -14.44 -9.99 -7.19
CA ALA A 303 -15.45 -10.63 -8.02
C ALA A 303 -15.27 -10.28 -9.51
N TYR A 304 -14.88 -9.03 -9.82
CA TYR A 304 -14.58 -8.63 -11.19
C TYR A 304 -13.48 -9.50 -11.83
N PHE A 305 -12.39 -9.79 -11.11
CA PHE A 305 -11.33 -10.66 -11.64
C PHE A 305 -11.82 -12.10 -11.85
N MET A 306 -12.67 -12.61 -10.96
CA MET A 306 -13.23 -13.96 -11.06
C MET A 306 -14.21 -14.13 -12.22
N VAL A 307 -15.04 -13.10 -12.46
CA VAL A 307 -16.08 -13.08 -13.50
C VAL A 307 -15.50 -12.71 -14.86
N LYS A 308 -14.65 -11.68 -14.93
CA LYS A 308 -14.05 -11.16 -16.18
C LYS A 308 -12.65 -11.73 -16.37
N ARG A 309 -12.59 -13.03 -16.65
CA ARG A 309 -11.32 -13.77 -16.86
C ARG A 309 -10.59 -13.25 -18.09
N ARG A 310 -9.35 -12.79 -17.91
CA ARG A 310 -8.48 -12.28 -18.99
C ARG A 310 -7.03 -12.78 -18.84
N TRP A 311 -6.85 -14.09 -18.91
CA TRP A 311 -5.58 -14.79 -18.68
C TRP A 311 -4.40 -14.25 -19.49
N GLU A 312 -4.67 -13.71 -20.69
CA GLU A 312 -3.63 -13.18 -21.59
C GLU A 312 -3.05 -11.86 -21.06
N LEU A 313 -3.81 -11.07 -20.30
CA LEU A 313 -3.37 -9.75 -19.84
C LEU A 313 -2.48 -9.83 -18.59
N PRO A 314 -1.24 -9.29 -18.62
CA PRO A 314 -0.37 -9.22 -17.44
C PRO A 314 -1.04 -8.49 -16.25
N VAL A 315 -1.81 -7.44 -16.54
CA VAL A 315 -2.60 -6.68 -15.54
C VAL A 315 -3.58 -7.60 -14.79
N TRP A 316 -4.29 -8.48 -15.50
CA TRP A 316 -5.24 -9.41 -14.89
C TRP A 316 -4.51 -10.45 -14.02
N ARG A 317 -3.42 -11.01 -14.56
CA ARG A 317 -2.58 -11.99 -13.87
C ARG A 317 -1.90 -11.43 -12.62
N ALA A 318 -1.58 -10.13 -12.60
CA ALA A 318 -1.01 -9.47 -11.43
C ALA A 318 -2.05 -9.29 -10.30
N GLY A 319 -3.30 -9.01 -10.65
CA GLY A 319 -4.37 -8.76 -9.68
C GLY A 319 -5.05 -10.01 -9.12
N ILE A 320 -5.12 -11.11 -9.90
CA ILE A 320 -5.86 -12.32 -9.48
C ILE A 320 -5.33 -12.92 -8.17
N GLY A 321 -4.02 -12.85 -7.92
CA GLY A 321 -3.43 -13.32 -6.66
C GLY A 321 -3.98 -12.57 -5.45
N PHE A 322 -4.13 -11.25 -5.55
CA PHE A 322 -4.77 -10.43 -4.50
C PHE A 322 -6.28 -10.66 -4.41
N SER A 323 -6.94 -10.93 -5.53
CA SER A 323 -8.37 -11.28 -5.55
C SER A 323 -8.64 -12.58 -4.80
N VAL A 324 -7.77 -13.59 -4.91
CA VAL A 324 -7.88 -14.82 -4.10
C VAL A 324 -7.50 -14.56 -2.64
N PHE A 325 -6.41 -13.84 -2.41
CA PHE A 325 -5.85 -13.60 -1.08
C PHE A 325 -6.82 -12.94 -0.10
N ILE A 326 -7.72 -12.07 -0.58
CA ILE A 326 -8.73 -11.40 0.27
C ILE A 326 -9.60 -12.37 1.07
N TYR A 327 -9.84 -13.56 0.54
CA TYR A 327 -10.69 -14.56 1.19
C TYR A 327 -9.99 -15.28 2.35
N PHE A 328 -8.66 -15.29 2.39
CA PHE A 328 -7.87 -16.04 3.38
C PHE A 328 -7.34 -15.17 4.53
N LEU A 329 -7.63 -13.87 4.52
CA LEU A 329 -7.19 -12.96 5.58
C LEU A 329 -7.96 -13.20 6.89
N GLY A 330 -7.21 -13.37 7.97
CA GLY A 330 -7.71 -13.39 9.35
C GLY A 330 -8.13 -12.02 9.86
N SER A 331 -8.79 -12.01 11.01
CA SER A 331 -9.46 -10.83 11.57
C SER A 331 -8.52 -9.67 11.91
N HIS A 332 -7.27 -9.96 12.28
CA HIS A 332 -6.25 -8.94 12.51
C HIS A 332 -6.00 -8.05 11.28
N ALA A 333 -6.03 -8.64 10.08
CA ALA A 333 -5.86 -7.88 8.84
C ALA A 333 -7.09 -7.00 8.53
N TRP A 334 -8.26 -7.37 9.03
CA TRP A 334 -9.53 -6.64 8.88
C TRP A 334 -9.76 -5.57 9.96
N GLY A 335 -8.76 -5.24 10.78
CA GLY A 335 -8.87 -4.33 11.92
C GLY A 335 -9.60 -3.01 11.61
N GLN A 336 -9.02 -2.16 10.76
CA GLN A 336 -9.61 -0.88 10.35
C GLN A 336 -9.55 -0.67 8.84
N TYR A 337 -10.48 0.10 8.27
CA TYR A 337 -10.58 0.34 6.83
C TYR A 337 -9.33 0.94 6.16
N PRO A 338 -8.56 1.83 6.81
CA PRO A 338 -7.28 2.26 6.26
C PRO A 338 -6.25 1.13 6.21
N ALA A 339 -6.35 0.17 7.14
CA ALA A 339 -5.37 -0.90 7.31
C ALA A 339 -5.50 -2.00 6.26
N TYR A 340 -6.70 -2.40 5.83
CA TYR A 340 -6.88 -3.38 4.74
C TYR A 340 -6.90 -2.74 3.35
N SER A 341 -7.41 -1.51 3.20
CA SER A 341 -7.39 -0.83 1.88
C SER A 341 -5.97 -0.62 1.34
N ARG A 342 -4.97 -0.39 2.21
CA ARG A 342 -3.55 -0.34 1.82
C ARG A 342 -2.99 -1.69 1.38
N ILE A 343 -3.46 -2.81 1.97
CA ILE A 343 -3.04 -4.18 1.60
C ILE A 343 -3.45 -4.50 0.16
N PHE A 344 -4.66 -4.10 -0.20
CA PHE A 344 -5.27 -4.38 -1.49
C PHE A 344 -5.07 -3.27 -2.53
N LEU A 345 -4.13 -2.35 -2.30
CA LEU A 345 -3.79 -1.32 -3.31
C LEU A 345 -3.46 -1.92 -4.70
N PRO A 346 -2.70 -3.02 -4.82
CA PRO A 346 -2.47 -3.63 -6.13
C PRO A 346 -3.78 -4.08 -6.81
N LEU A 347 -4.71 -4.67 -6.04
CA LEU A 347 -6.03 -5.06 -6.55
C LEU A 347 -6.80 -3.83 -7.06
N THR A 348 -6.82 -2.74 -6.29
CA THR A 348 -7.49 -1.48 -6.68
C THR A 348 -6.90 -0.87 -7.94
N ILE A 349 -5.56 -0.87 -8.09
CA ILE A 349 -4.89 -0.37 -9.30
C ILE A 349 -5.31 -1.18 -10.52
N PHE A 350 -5.17 -2.50 -10.45
CA PHE A 350 -5.40 -3.38 -11.59
C PHE A 350 -6.88 -3.49 -11.95
N PHE A 351 -7.76 -3.49 -10.94
CA PHE A 351 -9.21 -3.40 -11.14
C PHE A 351 -9.59 -2.17 -11.96
N ASN A 352 -9.15 -0.98 -11.53
CA ASN A 352 -9.51 0.26 -12.21
C ASN A 352 -8.93 0.34 -13.63
N LEU A 353 -7.71 -0.17 -13.84
CA LEU A 353 -7.13 -0.29 -15.19
C LEU A 353 -7.99 -1.15 -16.12
N LEU A 354 -8.41 -2.34 -15.66
CA LEU A 354 -9.24 -3.25 -16.46
C LEU A 354 -10.64 -2.69 -16.70
N VAL A 355 -11.30 -2.14 -15.68
CA VAL A 355 -12.63 -1.53 -15.81
C VAL A 355 -12.60 -0.38 -16.81
N ARG A 356 -11.58 0.47 -16.77
CA ARG A 356 -11.41 1.56 -17.76
C ARG A 356 -11.23 1.02 -19.17
N GLN A 357 -10.37 0.01 -19.35
CA GLN A 357 -10.01 -0.51 -20.68
C GLN A 357 -11.15 -1.30 -21.34
N HIS A 358 -11.97 -1.99 -20.55
CA HIS A 358 -12.85 -3.02 -21.08
C HIS A 358 -14.34 -2.82 -20.81
N GLU A 359 -14.72 -1.94 -19.88
CA GLU A 359 -16.12 -1.72 -19.55
C GLU A 359 -16.64 -0.40 -20.14
N TYR A 360 -17.88 -0.45 -20.65
CA TYR A 360 -18.54 0.67 -21.31
C TYR A 360 -20.00 0.80 -20.84
N GLY A 361 -20.61 1.97 -21.06
CA GLY A 361 -22.01 2.23 -20.71
C GLY A 361 -22.35 1.95 -19.23
N ARG A 362 -23.47 1.29 -18.99
CA ARG A 362 -23.96 0.97 -17.63
C ARG A 362 -23.04 0.02 -16.87
N ALA A 363 -22.44 -0.96 -17.56
CA ALA A 363 -21.52 -1.92 -16.94
C ALA A 363 -20.30 -1.20 -16.32
N TYR A 364 -19.75 -0.22 -17.03
CA TYR A 364 -18.68 0.63 -16.48
C TYR A 364 -19.10 1.31 -15.19
N ILE A 365 -20.29 1.94 -15.17
CA ILE A 365 -20.79 2.67 -14.00
C ILE A 365 -20.96 1.72 -12.80
N TYR A 366 -21.59 0.56 -13.00
CA TYR A 366 -21.81 -0.39 -11.91
C TYR A 366 -20.50 -0.89 -11.31
N TRP A 367 -19.57 -1.38 -12.15
CA TRP A 367 -18.28 -1.85 -11.65
C TRP A 367 -17.50 -0.73 -10.99
N TYR A 368 -17.40 0.43 -11.64
CA TYR A 368 -16.63 1.55 -11.13
C TYR A 368 -17.17 2.05 -9.78
N VAL A 369 -18.48 2.28 -9.67
CA VAL A 369 -19.08 2.81 -8.43
C VAL A 369 -18.99 1.79 -7.31
N LEU A 370 -19.48 0.57 -7.53
CA LEU A 370 -19.50 -0.46 -6.50
C LEU A 370 -18.09 -0.87 -6.06
N GLY A 371 -17.13 -0.87 -6.98
CA GLY A 371 -15.74 -1.23 -6.69
C GLY A 371 -14.93 -0.12 -6.01
N ASN A 372 -15.37 1.15 -6.02
CA ASN A 372 -14.57 2.26 -5.49
C ASN A 372 -15.25 3.09 -4.39
N ILE A 373 -16.58 3.02 -4.22
CA ILE A 373 -17.30 3.88 -3.27
C ILE A 373 -16.76 3.79 -1.83
N GLY A 374 -16.43 2.59 -1.36
CA GLY A 374 -15.86 2.37 -0.03
C GLY A 374 -14.37 2.69 0.08
N LEU A 375 -13.71 3.09 -1.01
CA LEU A 375 -12.29 3.43 -1.00
C LEU A 375 -12.02 4.92 -0.77
N PHE A 376 -13.03 5.78 -0.75
CA PHE A 376 -12.84 7.23 -0.56
C PHE A 376 -13.03 7.70 0.89
N GLY A 377 -13.19 6.79 1.86
CA GLY A 377 -13.48 7.13 3.26
C GLY A 377 -12.49 8.13 3.89
N LEU A 378 -11.18 7.96 3.68
CA LEU A 378 -10.18 8.88 4.23
C LEU A 378 -10.19 10.24 3.52
N TRP A 379 -10.43 10.27 2.21
CA TRP A 379 -10.57 11.52 1.46
C TRP A 379 -11.77 12.33 2.00
N ILE A 380 -12.93 11.67 2.17
CA ILE A 380 -14.13 12.27 2.77
C ILE A 380 -13.82 12.82 4.16
N LYS A 381 -13.14 12.04 5.01
CA LYS A 381 -12.75 12.46 6.36
C LYS A 381 -11.85 13.71 6.36
N MET A 382 -10.90 13.81 5.44
CA MET A 382 -10.00 14.95 5.33
C MET A 382 -10.72 16.26 5.00
N PHE A 383 -11.81 16.20 4.23
CA PHE A 383 -12.58 17.39 3.84
C PHE A 383 -13.72 17.72 4.82
N LEU A 384 -14.35 16.71 5.44
CA LEU A 384 -15.48 16.93 6.33
C LEU A 384 -15.09 17.24 7.79
N TRP A 385 -13.87 16.88 8.23
CA TRP A 385 -13.44 17.08 9.62
C TRP A 385 -12.55 18.32 9.82
N ASN A 386 -12.03 18.91 8.74
CA ASN A 386 -11.27 20.16 8.80
C ASN A 386 -12.17 21.42 8.69
N SER A 387 -13.49 21.26 8.85
CA SER A 387 -14.50 22.32 8.83
C SER A 387 -15.30 22.35 10.11
#